data_AF-A0A9E4Q0Z4-F1
#
_entry.id   AF-A0A9E4Q0Z4-F1
#
_cell.length_a   1.000
_cell.length_b   1.000
_cell.length_c   1.000
_cell.angle_alpha   90.00
_cell.angle_beta   90.00
_cell.angle_gamma   90.00
#
_symmetry.space_group_name_H-M   'P 1'
#
loop_
_entity.id
_entity.type
_entity.pdbx_description
1 polymer ?
#
loop_
_entity_poly.entity_id
_entity_poly.type
_entity_poly.pdbx_seq_one_letter_code
_entity_poly.pdbx_strand_id
1 'polypeptide(L)'
;MAENPARIFGLYPRKGVIQVGSDADLLIIDPQGDSIITAKDHLSSAGYSLFEGWQVKGKPWMTLLRGKVLLKDGELEQQPGYGQFLSSSQPRSPIGGPVR
;
A
#
# COMPACT_ATOMS: atom_id res chain seq x y z
N MET A 1 -7.96 -2.76 4.53
CA MET A 1 -7.24 -2.84 3.24
C MET A 1 -6.15 -3.90 3.21
N ALA A 2 -5.25 -3.98 4.21
CA ALA A 2 -4.08 -4.86 4.12
C ALA A 2 -4.16 -6.18 4.93
N GLU A 3 -4.78 -6.20 6.11
CA GLU A 3 -4.72 -7.36 7.02
C GLU A 3 -5.43 -8.61 6.48
N ASN A 4 -6.68 -8.48 6.03
CA ASN A 4 -7.44 -9.63 5.52
C ASN A 4 -6.75 -10.31 4.31
N PRO A 5 -6.26 -9.57 3.28
CA PRO A 5 -5.44 -10.18 2.24
C PRO A 5 -4.19 -10.89 2.79
N ALA A 6 -3.45 -10.27 3.71
CA ALA A 6 -2.28 -10.91 4.31
C ALA A 6 -2.62 -12.22 5.03
N ARG A 7 -3.78 -12.30 5.69
CA ARG A 7 -4.27 -13.54 6.32
C ARG A 7 -4.61 -14.60 5.27
N ILE A 8 -5.37 -14.24 4.23
CA ILE A 8 -5.80 -15.16 3.15
C ILE A 8 -4.61 -15.74 2.39
N PHE A 9 -3.60 -14.91 2.10
CA PHE A 9 -2.42 -15.34 1.36
C PHE A 9 -1.30 -15.95 2.23
N GLY A 10 -1.56 -16.17 3.53
CA GLY A 10 -0.57 -16.76 4.44
C GLY A 10 0.66 -15.89 4.67
N LEU A 11 0.51 -14.56 4.62
CA LEU A 11 1.56 -13.57 4.88
C LEU A 11 1.43 -12.92 6.26
N TYR A 12 0.32 -13.12 6.96
CA TYR A 12 0.14 -12.62 8.32
C TYR A 12 0.92 -13.49 9.33
N PRO A 13 1.67 -12.90 10.29
CA PRO A 13 1.70 -11.49 10.62
C PRO A 13 2.81 -10.67 9.96
N ARG A 14 3.66 -11.27 9.11
CA ARG A 14 4.76 -10.56 8.47
C ARG A 14 4.28 -9.33 7.68
N LYS A 15 3.10 -9.42 7.04
CA LYS A 15 2.42 -8.32 6.34
C LYS A 15 1.07 -7.97 6.94
N GLY A 16 0.61 -6.75 6.68
CA GLY A 16 -0.75 -6.32 6.92
C GLY A 16 -1.08 -5.92 8.35
N VAL A 17 -0.09 -5.79 9.23
CA VAL A 17 -0.25 -5.37 10.63
C VAL A 17 0.96 -4.56 11.09
N ILE A 18 0.72 -3.58 11.98
CA ILE A 18 1.77 -2.81 12.65
C ILE A 18 2.00 -3.43 14.02
N GLN A 19 3.04 -4.26 14.12
CA GLN A 19 3.46 -4.87 15.38
C GLN A 19 4.94 -5.26 15.32
N VAL A 20 5.54 -5.51 16.48
CA VAL A 20 6.93 -5.98 16.57
C VAL A 20 7.09 -7.30 15.81
N GLY A 21 8.14 -7.38 14.98
CA GLY A 21 8.46 -8.55 14.15
C GLY A 21 7.80 -8.57 12.76
N SER A 22 6.88 -7.64 12.46
CA SER A 22 6.31 -7.47 11.11
C SER A 22 7.22 -6.61 10.23
N ASP A 23 7.08 -6.75 8.90
CA ASP A 23 7.81 -5.90 7.96
C ASP A 23 7.30 -4.45 8.10
N ALA A 24 8.23 -3.50 8.11
CA ALA A 24 7.93 -2.06 8.18
C ALA A 24 7.42 -1.50 6.84
N ASP A 25 6.31 -2.05 6.37
CA ASP A 25 5.57 -1.61 5.19
C ASP A 25 4.42 -0.70 5.62
N LEU A 26 4.61 0.60 5.46
CA LEU A 26 3.72 1.61 6.05
C LEU A 26 3.33 2.63 5.00
N LEU A 27 2.06 3.05 5.05
CA LEU A 27 1.56 4.19 4.31
C LEU A 27 1.19 5.29 5.32
N ILE A 28 1.83 6.45 5.18
CA ILE A 28 1.51 7.64 5.96
C ILE A 28 0.61 8.52 5.09
N ILE A 29 -0.57 8.83 5.61
CA ILE A 29 -1.61 9.60 4.93
C ILE A 29 -1.83 10.89 5.72
N ASP A 30 -1.86 12.02 5.04
CA ASP A 30 -2.42 13.26 5.58
C ASP A 30 -3.95 13.22 5.39
N PRO A 31 -4.74 13.04 6.47
CA PRO A 31 -6.19 12.93 6.36
C PRO A 31 -6.87 14.25 5.95
N GLN A 32 -6.20 15.40 6.12
CA GLN A 32 -6.72 16.71 5.73
C GLN A 32 -6.26 17.14 4.34
N GLY A 33 -5.38 16.35 3.69
CA GLY A 33 -4.94 16.61 2.34
C GLY A 33 -6.07 16.36 1.34
N ASP A 34 -6.64 17.42 0.80
CA ASP A 34 -7.55 17.37 -0.34
C ASP A 34 -6.73 17.28 -1.64
N SER A 35 -7.19 16.49 -2.60
CA SER A 35 -6.60 16.43 -3.94
C SER A 35 -7.63 16.16 -5.03
N ILE A 36 -7.26 16.47 -6.28
CA ILE A 36 -8.00 16.07 -7.47
C ILE A 36 -7.17 15.01 -8.16
N ILE A 37 -7.77 13.86 -8.45
CA ILE A 37 -7.08 12.81 -9.20
C ILE A 37 -6.91 13.27 -10.65
N THR A 38 -5.67 13.29 -11.12
CA THR A 38 -5.36 13.60 -12.52
C THR A 38 -4.32 12.63 -13.08
N ALA A 39 -4.51 12.21 -14.33
CA ALA A 39 -3.62 11.27 -15.00
C ALA A 39 -2.17 11.79 -15.12
N LYS A 40 -2.00 13.11 -15.22
CA LYS A 40 -0.68 13.75 -15.31
C LYS A 40 0.19 13.53 -14.06
N ASP A 41 -0.43 13.30 -12.90
CA ASP A 41 0.28 13.12 -11.63
C ASP A 41 0.56 11.63 -11.35
N HIS A 42 0.07 10.72 -12.20
CA HIS A 42 0.29 9.29 -12.04
C HIS A 42 1.64 8.85 -12.59
N LEU A 43 2.28 7.91 -11.90
CA LEU A 43 3.47 7.20 -12.41
C LEU A 43 3.13 6.08 -13.40
N SER A 44 1.87 6.03 -13.88
CA SER A 44 1.38 5.01 -14.80
C SER A 44 1.75 5.36 -16.24
N SER A 45 2.16 4.37 -17.03
CA SER A 45 2.43 4.53 -18.47
C SER A 45 1.17 4.61 -19.34
N ALA A 46 -0.02 4.39 -18.77
CA ALA A 46 -1.28 4.35 -19.54
C ALA A 46 -1.69 5.72 -20.11
N GLY A 47 -1.27 6.82 -19.47
CA GLY A 47 -1.59 8.19 -19.92
C GLY A 47 -3.02 8.66 -19.68
N TYR A 48 -3.86 7.90 -18.97
CA TYR A 48 -5.22 8.29 -18.57
C TYR A 48 -5.58 7.76 -17.18
N SER A 49 -6.63 8.33 -16.58
CA SER A 49 -7.22 7.89 -15.32
C SER A 49 -8.72 7.68 -15.49
N LEU A 50 -9.26 6.58 -14.98
CA LEU A 50 -10.71 6.38 -14.89
C LEU A 50 -11.36 7.27 -13.83
N PHE A 51 -10.54 7.87 -12.97
CA PHE A 51 -10.97 8.74 -11.87
C PHE A 51 -10.60 10.22 -12.13
N GLU A 52 -10.36 10.59 -13.39
CA GLU A 52 -9.98 11.95 -13.76
C GLU A 52 -10.98 12.98 -13.20
N GLY A 53 -10.46 14.01 -12.52
CA GLY A 53 -11.26 15.11 -11.96
C GLY A 53 -11.97 14.78 -10.65
N TRP A 54 -11.83 13.58 -10.09
CA TRP A 54 -12.44 13.24 -8.80
C TRP A 54 -11.77 13.99 -7.66
N GLN A 55 -12.55 14.71 -6.86
CA GLN A 55 -12.11 15.32 -5.61
C GLN A 55 -12.08 14.26 -4.50
N VAL A 56 -10.95 14.08 -3.86
CA VAL A 56 -10.75 13.10 -2.80
C VAL A 56 -10.10 13.72 -1.57
N LYS A 57 -10.38 13.10 -0.42
CA LYS A 57 -9.78 13.45 0.86
C LYS A 57 -8.81 12.37 1.31
N GLY A 58 -7.74 12.77 1.96
CA GLY A 58 -6.69 11.87 2.40
C GLY A 58 -5.62 11.74 1.33
N LYS A 59 -4.50 12.43 1.52
CA LYS A 59 -3.37 12.42 0.59
C LYS A 59 -2.26 11.49 1.11
N PRO A 60 -1.79 10.51 0.32
CA PRO A 60 -0.55 9.80 0.60
C PRO A 60 0.61 10.77 0.72
N TRP A 61 1.26 10.82 1.88
CA TRP A 61 2.43 11.67 2.10
C TRP A 61 3.73 10.90 1.91
N MET A 62 3.80 9.69 2.49
CA MET A 62 5.00 8.86 2.43
C MET A 62 4.64 7.37 2.45
N THR A 63 5.37 6.58 1.67
CA THR A 63 5.30 5.11 1.70
C THR A 63 6.66 4.55 2.11
N LEU A 64 6.65 3.64 3.07
CA LEU A 64 7.81 2.86 3.49
C LEU A 64 7.65 1.42 2.99
N LEU A 65 8.74 0.86 2.48
CA LEU A 65 8.85 -0.55 2.15
C LEU A 65 10.00 -1.15 2.95
N ARG A 66 9.70 -2.05 3.89
CA ARG A 66 10.65 -2.64 4.84
C ARG A 66 11.55 -1.60 5.52
N GLY A 67 10.95 -0.48 5.93
CA GLY A 67 11.63 0.59 6.68
C GLY A 67 12.48 1.53 5.83
N LYS A 68 12.46 1.41 4.50
CA LYS A 68 13.07 2.38 3.57
C LYS A 68 12.00 3.21 2.89
N VAL A 69 12.29 4.49 2.68
CA VAL A 69 11.40 5.40 1.94
C VAL A 69 11.30 4.92 0.51
N LEU A 70 10.10 4.56 0.08
CA LEU A 70 9.78 4.15 -1.28
C LEU A 70 9.28 5.34 -2.10
N LEU A 71 8.33 6.07 -1.55
CA LEU A 71 7.72 7.24 -2.16
C LEU A 71 7.61 8.32 -1.09
N LYS A 72 8.00 9.55 -1.42
CA LYS A 72 7.82 10.71 -0.56
C LYS A 72 7.51 11.94 -1.40
N ASP A 73 6.46 12.67 -1.01
CA ASP A 73 6.04 13.90 -1.70
C ASP A 73 5.84 13.76 -3.23
N GLY A 74 5.46 12.55 -3.68
CA GLY A 74 5.24 12.21 -5.09
C GLY A 74 6.47 11.67 -5.84
N GLU A 75 7.64 11.66 -5.21
CA GLU A 75 8.88 11.17 -5.81
C GLU A 75 9.21 9.75 -5.35
N LEU A 76 9.63 8.89 -6.29
CA LEU A 76 10.13 7.55 -5.98
C LEU A 76 11.61 7.60 -5.61
N GLU A 77 11.95 7.04 -4.45
CA GLU A 77 13.34 7.03 -3.96
C GLU A 77 14.05 5.68 -4.15
N GLN A 78 13.31 4.59 -4.41
CA GLN A 78 13.91 3.25 -4.62
C GLN A 78 14.00 2.87 -6.09
N GLN A 79 15.02 2.07 -6.40
CA GLN A 79 15.29 1.59 -7.75
C GLN A 79 14.53 0.27 -8.05
N PRO A 80 14.28 -0.03 -9.33
CA PRO A 80 13.78 -1.34 -9.76
C PRO A 80 14.62 -2.49 -9.18
N GLY A 81 13.97 -3.58 -8.79
CA GLY A 81 14.62 -4.74 -8.15
C GLY A 81 14.69 -4.69 -6.63
N TYR A 82 14.27 -3.60 -5.98
CA TYR A 82 14.16 -3.54 -4.52
C TYR A 82 13.11 -4.51 -3.96
N GLY A 83 12.10 -4.90 -4.76
CA GLY A 83 11.09 -5.88 -4.37
C GLY A 83 11.68 -7.27 -4.06
N GLN A 84 11.01 -8.02 -3.18
CA GLN A 84 11.38 -9.39 -2.84
C GLN A 84 10.16 -10.30 -2.99
N PHE A 85 10.37 -11.49 -3.57
CA PHE A 85 9.35 -12.53 -3.55
C PHE A 85 9.15 -13.04 -2.12
N LEU A 86 7.89 -13.23 -1.74
CA LEU A 86 7.51 -13.82 -0.46
C LEU A 86 6.74 -15.10 -0.73
N SER A 87 7.26 -16.22 -0.22
CA SER A 87 6.51 -17.48 -0.22
C SER A 87 5.32 -17.37 0.73
N SER A 88 4.17 -17.91 0.30
CA SER A 88 3.00 -18.02 1.16
C SER A 88 3.22 -19.11 2.21
N SER A 89 2.72 -18.86 3.41
CA SER A 89 2.53 -19.90 4.43
C SER A 89 1.06 -20.33 4.48
N GLN A 90 0.66 -21.09 5.50
CA GLN A 90 -0.73 -21.49 5.65
C GLN A 90 -1.65 -20.28 5.84
N PRO A 91 -2.77 -20.18 5.09
CA PRO A 91 -3.76 -19.13 5.28
C PRO A 91 -4.29 -19.08 6.71
N ARG A 92 -4.66 -17.87 7.15
CA ARG A 92 -5.41 -17.63 8.38
C ARG A 92 -6.79 -17.09 8.03
N SER A 93 -7.78 -17.37 8.86
CA SER A 93 -9.12 -16.81 8.69
C SER A 93 -9.07 -15.27 8.71
N PRO A 94 -9.80 -14.58 7.81
CA PRO A 94 -10.00 -13.13 7.89
C PRO A 94 -10.62 -12.71 9.22
N ILE A 95 -10.45 -11.45 9.61
CA ILE A 95 -11.00 -10.92 10.89
C ILE A 95 -12.52 -11.07 10.95
N GLY A 96 -13.22 -10.91 9.82
CA GLY A 96 -14.67 -11.07 9.71
C GLY A 96 -15.16 -12.53 9.67
N GLY A 97 -14.26 -13.51 9.83
CA GLY A 97 -14.58 -14.92 9.65
C GLY A 97 -14.60 -15.36 8.17
N PRO A 98 -14.99 -16.61 7.88
CA PRO A 98 -15.18 -17.07 6.52
C PRO A 98 -16.30 -16.28 5.83
N VAL A 99 -16.03 -15.80 4.62
CA VAL A 99 -17.08 -15.26 3.73
C VAL A 99 -17.94 -16.46 3.34
N ARG A 100 -19.22 -16.44 3.72
CA ARG A 100 -20.21 -17.42 3.26
C ARG A 100 -20.64 -17.13 1.83
#